data_AF-A0A7K7BKN2-F1
#
_entry.id   AF-A0A7K7BKN2-F1
#
_cell.length_a   1.000
_cell.length_b   1.000
_cell.length_c   1.000
_cell.angle_alpha   90.00
_cell.angle_beta   90.00
_cell.angle_gamma   90.00
#
_symmetry.space_group_name_H-M   'P 1'
#
loop_
_entity.id
_entity.type
_entity.pdbx_description
1 polymer ?
#
loop_
_entity_poly.entity_id
_entity_poly.type
_entity_poly.pdbx_seq_one_letter_code
_entity_poly.pdbx_strand_id
1 'polypeptide(L)'
;PPRVPPLRFHINLRAGAGGDVLLHLNPRPGEGSVVRNSRLGGHWGSEERELPHNPLQRGRYFDVSAGGPGGGRAGAGPRPPPAPPPQLSIRCGNHRFKVFAEGQPLF
;
A
#
# COMPACT_ATOMS: atom_id res chain seq x y z
N PRO A 1 32.23 -7.69 -6.66
CA PRO A 1 30.93 -7.40 -7.33
C PRO A 1 30.42 -5.98 -7.02
N PRO A 2 29.84 -5.27 -8.00
CA PRO A 2 29.26 -3.95 -7.74
C PRO A 2 28.09 -4.08 -6.76
N ARG A 3 28.04 -3.21 -5.75
CA ARG A 3 26.93 -3.15 -4.80
C ARG A 3 25.70 -2.62 -5.52
N VAL A 4 24.67 -3.46 -5.69
CA VAL A 4 23.36 -2.99 -6.15
C VAL A 4 22.84 -2.02 -5.08
N PRO A 5 22.53 -0.75 -5.41
CA PRO A 5 22.02 0.19 -4.43
C PRO A 5 20.73 -0.36 -3.80
N PRO A 6 20.47 -0.05 -2.52
CA PRO A 6 19.26 -0.52 -1.86
C PRO A 6 18.04 0.04 -2.60
N LEU A 7 17.32 -0.85 -3.29
CA LEU A 7 16.04 -0.52 -3.91
C LEU A 7 15.06 -0.19 -2.79
N ARG A 8 14.64 1.08 -2.71
CA ARG A 8 13.63 1.56 -1.78
C ARG A 8 12.66 2.44 -2.56
N PHE A 9 11.37 2.24 -2.32
CA PHE A 9 10.32 3.12 -2.80
C PHE A 9 9.31 3.33 -1.68
N HIS A 10 8.40 4.27 -1.84
CA HIS A 10 7.33 4.48 -0.88
C HIS A 10 6.03 4.91 -1.55
N ILE A 11 4.92 4.57 -0.90
CA ILE A 11 3.56 4.97 -1.27
C ILE A 11 3.03 5.82 -0.12
N ASN A 12 2.64 7.06 -0.40
CA ASN A 12 2.09 7.98 0.59
C ASN A 12 0.62 8.28 0.28
N LEU A 13 -0.24 8.13 1.28
CA LEU A 13 -1.55 8.77 1.30
C LEU A 13 -1.46 10.04 2.14
N ARG A 14 -1.77 11.19 1.53
CA ARG A 14 -1.60 12.51 2.14
C ARG A 14 -2.92 13.21 2.41
N ALA A 15 -2.97 13.96 3.51
CA ALA A 15 -4.11 14.80 3.85
C ALA A 15 -3.94 16.20 3.24
N GLY A 16 -4.55 16.42 2.06
CA GLY A 16 -4.65 17.75 1.44
C GLY A 16 -3.31 18.49 1.29
N ALA A 17 -3.38 19.82 1.33
CA ALA A 17 -2.22 20.70 1.12
C ALA A 17 -1.28 20.81 2.35
N GLY A 18 -1.72 20.34 3.52
CA GLY A 18 -0.98 20.47 4.79
C GLY A 18 0.28 19.59 4.89
N GLY A 19 0.50 18.70 3.91
CA GLY A 19 1.72 17.90 3.81
C GLY A 19 1.79 16.69 4.75
N ASP A 20 0.78 16.50 5.60
CA ASP A 20 0.64 15.32 6.45
C ASP A 20 0.51 14.05 5.62
N VAL A 21 1.23 13.01 6.05
CA VAL A 21 1.16 11.66 5.47
C VAL A 21 0.37 10.79 6.44
N LEU A 22 -0.88 10.52 6.10
CA LEU A 22 -1.76 9.66 6.90
C LEU A 22 -1.32 8.20 6.88
N LEU A 23 -0.76 7.76 5.74
CA LEU A 23 -0.20 6.43 5.59
C LEU A 23 1.04 6.49 4.72
N HIS A 24 2.18 6.11 5.29
CA HIS A 24 3.44 5.88 4.60
C HIS A 24 3.69 4.38 4.53
N LEU A 25 3.75 3.83 3.33
CA LEU A 25 4.21 2.45 3.09
C LEU A 25 5.60 2.52 2.47
N ASN A 26 6.60 1.96 3.13
CA ASN A 26 7.97 1.97 2.66
C ASN A 26 8.54 0.55 2.63
N PRO A 27 8.36 -0.15 1.49
CA PRO A 27 9.07 -1.40 1.23
C PRO A 27 10.58 -1.16 1.24
N ARG A 28 11.26 -1.97 2.06
CA ARG A 28 12.72 -2.06 2.11
C ARG A 28 13.13 -3.47 1.72
N PRO A 29 13.08 -3.84 0.42
CA PRO A 29 13.45 -5.17 -0.04
C PRO A 29 14.86 -5.64 0.39
N GLY A 30 15.78 -4.73 0.68
CA GLY A 30 17.09 -5.06 1.28
C GLY A 30 17.06 -5.53 2.72
N GLU A 31 16.03 -5.16 3.47
CA GLU A 31 15.80 -5.55 4.86
C GLU A 31 14.72 -6.65 4.96
N GLY A 32 14.13 -7.07 3.84
CA GLY A 32 13.02 -8.02 3.83
C GLY A 32 11.75 -7.51 4.52
N SER A 33 11.62 -6.20 4.75
CA SER A 33 10.54 -5.59 5.53
C SER A 33 9.77 -4.52 4.76
N VAL A 34 8.55 -4.23 5.22
CA VAL A 34 7.77 -3.06 4.80
C VAL A 34 7.54 -2.21 6.05
N VAL A 35 8.12 -1.02 6.06
CA VAL A 35 7.92 -0.07 7.16
C VAL A 35 6.64 0.70 6.91
N ARG A 36 5.81 0.82 7.95
CA ARG A 36 4.61 1.68 7.94
C ARG A 36 4.74 2.76 8.99
N ASN A 37 4.22 3.94 8.67
CA ASN A 37 4.23 5.07 9.60
C ASN A 37 3.19 6.12 9.16
N SER A 38 3.00 7.15 10.00
CA SER A 38 2.34 8.40 9.65
C SER A 38 3.29 9.56 9.92
N ARG A 39 3.15 10.64 9.15
CA ARG A 39 3.86 11.90 9.37
C ARG A 39 2.84 13.00 9.63
N LEU A 40 2.66 13.38 10.89
CA LEU A 40 1.65 14.35 11.32
C LEU A 40 2.35 15.58 11.90
N GLY A 41 1.93 16.78 11.47
CA GLY A 41 2.57 18.03 11.88
C GLY A 41 4.05 18.10 11.47
N GLY A 42 4.45 17.39 10.40
CA GLY A 42 5.83 17.33 9.95
C GLY A 42 6.74 16.30 10.67
N HIS A 43 6.23 15.59 11.68
CA HIS A 43 6.98 14.62 12.47
C HIS A 43 6.55 13.18 12.17
N TRP A 44 7.51 12.26 12.07
CA TRP A 44 7.24 10.83 11.93
C TRP A 44 6.88 10.22 13.29
N GLY A 45 5.89 9.32 13.31
CA GLY A 45 5.58 8.50 14.46
C GLY A 45 6.53 7.31 14.62
N SER A 46 6.14 6.35 15.45
CA SER A 46 6.85 5.07 15.60
C SER A 46 6.68 4.19 14.35
N GLU A 47 7.76 3.55 13.90
CA GLU A 47 7.71 2.63 12.77
C GLU A 47 6.98 1.33 13.13
N GLU A 48 6.04 0.92 12.30
CA GLU A 48 5.36 -0.38 12.40
C GLU A 48 5.89 -1.34 11.32
N ARG A 49 6.50 -2.46 11.74
CA ARG A 49 7.21 -3.40 10.84
C ARG A 49 6.61 -4.80 10.78
N GLU A 50 5.80 -5.16 11.78
CA GLU A 50 5.21 -6.49 11.93
C GLU A 50 4.14 -6.75 10.87
N LEU A 51 4.39 -7.73 10.00
CA LEU A 51 3.46 -8.18 8.98
C LEU A 51 3.35 -9.70 9.01
N PRO A 52 2.16 -10.28 8.77
CA PRO A 52 2.01 -11.73 8.67
C PRO A 52 2.84 -12.32 7.52
N HIS A 53 3.06 -11.55 6.45
CA HIS A 53 4.00 -11.86 5.36
C HIS A 53 4.41 -10.56 4.64
N ASN A 54 5.53 -10.58 3.91
CA ASN A 54 5.97 -9.46 3.07
C ASN A 54 5.62 -9.70 1.59
N PRO A 55 4.64 -8.97 1.02
CA PRO A 55 4.24 -9.11 -0.38
C PRO A 55 5.13 -8.34 -1.37
N LEU A 56 6.00 -7.44 -0.91
CA LEU A 56 6.76 -6.50 -1.75
C LEU A 56 8.24 -6.88 -1.80
N GLN A 57 8.49 -8.12 -2.23
CA GLN A 57 9.82 -8.73 -2.31
C GLN A 57 10.55 -8.37 -3.61
N ARG A 58 11.89 -8.45 -3.59
CA ARG A 58 12.70 -8.27 -4.81
C ARG A 58 12.30 -9.29 -5.87
N GLY A 59 12.27 -8.85 -7.13
CA GLY A 59 12.00 -9.72 -8.28
C GLY A 59 10.52 -10.08 -8.47
N ARG A 60 9.61 -9.58 -7.62
CA ARG A 60 8.16 -9.77 -7.78
C ARG A 60 7.51 -8.49 -8.30
N TYR A 61 6.72 -8.62 -9.36
CA TYR A 61 5.84 -7.55 -9.84
C TYR A 61 4.64 -7.42 -8.90
N PHE A 62 4.10 -6.21 -8.75
CA PHE A 62 2.91 -5.96 -7.94
C PHE A 62 2.00 -4.91 -8.61
N ASP A 63 0.70 -5.07 -8.42
CA ASP A 63 -0.32 -4.11 -8.83
C ASP A 63 -0.93 -3.45 -7.59
N VAL A 64 -1.11 -2.13 -7.63
CA VAL A 64 -1.72 -1.35 -6.54
C VAL A 64 -3.07 -0.81 -6.97
N SER A 65 -4.10 -1.05 -6.16
CA SER A 65 -5.43 -0.45 -6.36
C SER A 65 -5.87 0.32 -5.12
N ALA A 66 -6.33 1.56 -5.32
CA ALA A 66 -6.97 2.36 -4.28
C ALA A 66 -8.43 2.59 -4.66
N GLY A 67 -9.36 2.23 -3.78
CA GLY A 67 -10.80 2.33 -4.03
C GLY A 67 -11.58 2.74 -2.79
N GLY A 68 -12.71 3.43 -3.02
CA GLY A 68 -13.68 3.76 -1.97
C GLY A 68 -14.60 2.59 -1.64
N PRO A 69 -15.35 2.65 -0.52
CA PRO A 69 -16.43 1.73 -0.23
C PRO A 69 -17.56 1.92 -1.27
N GLY A 70 -17.48 1.16 -2.36
CA GLY A 70 -18.38 1.31 -3.50
C GLY A 70 -17.66 1.03 -4.81
N GLY A 71 -17.21 -0.21 -4.99
CA GLY A 71 -16.62 -0.66 -6.24
C GLY A 71 -17.67 -0.67 -7.36
N GLY A 72 -17.60 0.35 -8.22
CA GLY A 72 -18.15 0.32 -9.58
C GLY A 72 -19.65 0.55 -9.69
N ARG A 73 -20.06 1.75 -10.10
CA ARG A 73 -21.22 1.85 -11.00
C ARG A 73 -20.79 1.20 -12.31
N ALA A 74 -21.11 -0.08 -12.48
CA ALA A 74 -21.05 -0.72 -13.79
C ALA A 74 -21.98 0.07 -14.70
N GLY A 75 -21.42 0.78 -15.68
CA GLY A 75 -22.19 1.25 -16.82
C GLY A 75 -22.88 0.05 -17.47
N ALA A 76 -24.06 0.27 -18.04
CA ALA A 76 -24.96 -0.75 -18.58
C ALA A 76 -24.45 -1.45 -19.86
N GLY A 77 -23.18 -1.87 -19.87
CA GLY A 77 -22.55 -2.69 -20.90
C GLY A 77 -22.21 -4.09 -20.37
N PRO A 78 -21.88 -5.04 -21.26
CA PRO A 78 -21.44 -6.37 -20.85
C PRO A 78 -20.24 -6.23 -19.90
N ARG A 79 -20.34 -6.86 -18.73
CA ARG A 79 -19.28 -6.81 -17.70
C ARG A 79 -18.02 -7.45 -18.29
N PRO A 80 -16.88 -6.73 -18.38
CA PRO A 80 -15.64 -7.38 -18.76
C PRO A 80 -15.32 -8.52 -17.79
N PRO A 81 -14.55 -9.54 -18.22
CA PRO A 81 -14.07 -10.57 -17.31
C PRO A 81 -13.42 -9.90 -16.09
N PRO A 82 -13.63 -10.45 -14.87
CA PRO A 82 -13.04 -9.86 -13.67
C PRO A 82 -11.52 -9.80 -13.85
N ALA A 83 -10.96 -8.60 -13.72
CA ALA A 83 -9.51 -8.45 -13.63
C ALA A 83 -9.00 -9.29 -12.45
N PRO A 84 -7.78 -9.85 -12.55
CA PRO A 84 -7.16 -10.50 -11.39
C PRO A 84 -7.17 -9.52 -10.21
N PRO A 85 -7.43 -10.00 -8.98
CA PRO A 85 -7.45 -9.12 -7.82
C PRO A 85 -6.09 -8.42 -7.70
N PRO A 86 -6.07 -7.11 -7.40
CA PRO A 86 -4.83 -6.38 -7.23
C PRO A 86 -3.99 -7.03 -6.13
N GLN A 87 -2.68 -7.12 -6.36
CA GLN A 87 -1.77 -7.71 -5.39
C GLN A 87 -1.67 -6.89 -4.11
N LEU A 88 -1.86 -5.57 -4.18
CA LEU A 88 -2.02 -4.69 -3.03
C LEU A 88 -3.29 -3.84 -3.20
N SER A 89 -4.18 -3.85 -2.22
CA SER A 89 -5.33 -2.92 -2.21
C SER A 89 -5.45 -2.17 -0.91
N ILE A 90 -5.78 -0.87 -1.00
CA ILE A 90 -6.04 -0.03 0.16
C ILE A 90 -7.52 0.35 0.16
N ARG A 91 -8.22 0.02 1.23
CA ARG A 91 -9.62 0.37 1.45
C ARG A 91 -9.68 1.44 2.54
N CYS A 92 -10.28 2.59 2.22
CA CYS A 92 -10.58 3.62 3.20
C CYS A 92 -11.91 3.29 3.87
N GLY A 93 -11.87 2.81 5.12
CA GLY A 93 -13.05 2.73 5.97
C GLY A 93 -13.32 4.05 6.70
N ASN A 94 -14.36 4.08 7.54
CA ASN A 94 -14.75 5.29 8.27
C ASN A 94 -13.71 5.73 9.33
N HIS A 95 -12.90 4.80 9.84
CA HIS A 95 -11.98 5.05 10.96
C HIS A 95 -10.57 4.51 10.77
N ARG A 96 -10.33 3.71 9.72
CA ARG A 96 -9.03 3.11 9.46
C ARG A 96 -8.87 2.77 7.98
N PHE A 97 -7.66 2.91 7.49
CA PHE A 97 -7.25 2.25 6.25
C PHE A 97 -7.07 0.76 6.51
N LYS A 98 -7.57 -0.07 5.60
CA LYS A 98 -7.27 -1.49 5.57
C LYS A 98 -6.46 -1.77 4.32
N VAL A 99 -5.26 -2.31 4.49
CA VAL A 99 -4.39 -2.73 3.41
C VAL A 99 -4.49 -4.24 3.26
N PHE A 100 -4.67 -4.72 2.05
CA PHE A 100 -4.72 -6.14 1.72
C PHE A 100 -3.61 -6.47 0.74
N ALA A 101 -3.01 -7.63 0.90
CA ALA A 101 -2.05 -8.20 -0.03
C ALA A 101 -2.58 -9.55 -0.54
N GLU A 102 -2.63 -9.73 -1.86
CA GLU A 102 -3.14 -10.96 -2.49
C GLU A 102 -4.56 -11.34 -1.98
N GLY A 103 -5.37 -10.33 -1.68
CA GLY A 103 -6.72 -10.50 -1.11
C GLY A 103 -6.76 -10.79 0.41
N GLN A 104 -5.62 -11.02 1.06
CA GLN A 104 -5.52 -11.24 2.50
C GLN A 104 -5.27 -9.93 3.26
N PRO A 105 -5.86 -9.73 4.46
CA PRO A 105 -5.62 -8.54 5.25
C PRO A 105 -4.15 -8.48 5.68
N LEU A 106 -3.55 -7.32 5.47
CA LEU A 106 -2.19 -7.01 5.88
C LEU A 106 -2.20 -6.22 7.20
N PHE A 107 -3.04 -5.17 7.30
CA PHE A 107 -3.37 -4.38 8.51
C PHE A 107 -4.54 -3.41 8.27
#